data_AF-A0A3B9KRF3-F1
#
_entry.id   AF-A0A3B9KRF3-F1
#
_cell.length_a   1.000
_cell.length_b   1.000
_cell.length_c   1.000
_cell.angle_alpha   90.00
_cell.angle_beta   90.00
_cell.angle_gamma   90.00
#
_symmetry.space_group_name_H-M   'P 1'
#
loop_
_entity.id
_entity.type
_entity.pdbx_description
1 polymer ?
#
loop_
_entity_poly.entity_id
_entity_poly.type
_entity_poly.pdbx_seq_one_letter_code
_entity_poly.pdbx_strand_id
1 'polypeptide(L)'
;MKRTGLIISVIILYSSLVFGETPAELTERLAQETPALKHAQWSVYAMYADNGEIIIDHHSDESLAPASGLKLVTTAASLLELGENFQFKTELAYRGDINWRGVLKGDLVVIGGGDPVLGSDWLKSAIQMDSLKVMLVQAVKKAGIQSVKGDLILDVSIFDDQVLPDDWVWTDIGNYYGAGVWGLNLANNLYHLTFRPGEKPGDPAPVI
;
A
#
# COMPACT_ATOMS: atom_id res chain seq x y z
N MET A 1 59.54 24.16 -36.02
CA MET A 1 58.12 23.76 -35.93
C MET A 1 57.91 22.51 -35.04
N LYS A 2 58.36 22.51 -33.77
CA LYS A 2 58.16 21.39 -32.83
C LYS A 2 57.90 21.80 -31.37
N ARG A 3 57.61 23.09 -31.11
CA ARG A 3 57.40 23.62 -29.75
C ARG A 3 55.96 24.04 -29.44
N THR A 4 55.13 24.23 -30.47
CA THR A 4 53.73 24.62 -30.31
C THR A 4 52.78 23.43 -30.07
N GLY A 5 53.15 22.21 -30.46
CA GLY A 5 52.33 21.01 -30.24
C GLY A 5 52.30 20.53 -28.79
N LEU A 6 53.39 20.72 -28.02
CA LEU A 6 53.50 20.20 -26.65
C LEU A 6 52.64 20.99 -25.65
N ILE A 7 52.47 22.30 -25.89
CA ILE A 7 51.71 23.19 -24.98
C ILE A 7 50.20 22.94 -25.10
N ILE A 8 49.71 22.63 -26.29
CA ILE A 8 48.28 22.33 -26.52
C ILE A 8 47.91 20.96 -25.92
N SER A 9 48.83 19.98 -25.94
CA SER A 9 48.59 18.66 -25.33
C SER A 9 48.53 18.71 -23.80
N VAL A 10 49.29 19.60 -23.15
CA VAL A 10 49.28 19.76 -21.67
C VAL A 10 48.02 20.51 -21.20
N ILE A 11 47.50 21.45 -21.99
CA ILE A 11 46.28 22.20 -21.65
C ILE A 11 45.02 21.32 -21.77
N ILE A 12 44.98 20.40 -22.74
CA ILE A 12 43.83 19.48 -22.93
C ILE A 12 43.81 18.36 -21.86
N LEU A 13 44.97 17.99 -21.31
CA LEU A 13 45.06 17.03 -20.19
C LEU A 13 44.64 17.65 -18.84
N TYR A 14 44.66 18.98 -18.69
CA TYR A 14 44.19 19.66 -17.47
C TYR A 14 42.67 19.90 -17.46
N SER A 15 42.01 19.96 -18.62
CA SER A 15 40.58 20.24 -18.71
C SER A 15 39.67 19.01 -18.58
N SER A 16 40.25 17.82 -18.36
CA SER A 16 39.50 16.56 -18.13
C SER A 16 39.46 16.14 -16.66
N LEU A 17 40.06 16.93 -15.77
CA LEU A 17 39.74 16.90 -14.33
C LEU A 17 38.44 17.69 -14.10
N VAL A 18 37.34 17.22 -14.69
CA VAL A 18 36.04 17.49 -14.11
C VAL A 18 36.05 16.67 -12.83
N PHE A 19 36.44 17.29 -11.72
CA PHE A 19 36.18 16.73 -10.40
C PHE A 19 34.66 16.56 -10.32
N GLY A 20 34.21 15.31 -10.46
CA GLY A 20 32.87 14.96 -9.99
C GLY A 20 32.83 15.37 -8.52
N GLU A 21 31.82 16.13 -8.16
CA GLU A 21 31.60 16.52 -6.78
C GLU A 21 31.67 15.29 -5.89
N THR A 22 32.57 15.32 -4.92
CA THR A 22 32.67 14.23 -3.96
C THR A 22 31.41 14.22 -3.11
N PRO A 23 30.99 13.05 -2.60
CA PRO A 23 29.82 13.00 -1.72
C PRO A 23 29.92 13.89 -0.47
N ALA A 24 31.14 14.12 0.02
CA ALA A 24 31.42 15.07 1.10
C ALA A 24 31.13 16.53 0.69
N GLU A 25 31.58 16.93 -0.50
CA GLU A 25 31.29 18.26 -1.06
C GLU A 25 29.79 18.44 -1.34
N LEU A 26 29.10 17.40 -1.82
CA LEU A 26 27.65 17.40 -2.01
C LEU A 26 26.89 17.61 -0.69
N THR A 27 27.32 16.92 0.37
CA THR A 27 26.71 17.04 1.70
C THR A 27 26.91 18.44 2.27
N GLU A 28 28.12 18.97 2.16
CA GLU A 28 28.45 20.32 2.63
C GLU A 28 27.68 21.38 1.85
N ARG A 29 27.55 21.23 0.52
CA ARG A 29 26.74 22.11 -0.32
C ARG A 29 25.26 22.05 0.05
N LEU A 30 24.69 20.86 0.26
CA LEU A 30 23.29 20.72 0.65
C LEU A 30 23.00 21.38 2.01
N ALA A 31 23.93 21.25 2.97
CA ALA A 31 23.84 21.86 4.28
C ALA A 31 23.98 23.39 4.25
N GLN A 32 24.84 23.94 3.38
CA GLN A 32 25.13 25.38 3.32
C GLN A 32 24.21 26.16 2.37
N GLU A 33 23.79 25.56 1.26
CA GLU A 33 23.17 26.28 0.13
C GLU A 33 21.67 26.04 -0.03
N THR A 34 21.03 25.33 0.90
CA THR A 34 19.59 25.07 0.82
C THR A 34 18.82 25.84 1.89
N PRO A 35 18.47 27.13 1.67
CA PRO A 35 17.61 27.89 2.57
C PRO A 35 16.32 27.16 2.98
N ALA A 36 15.80 26.29 2.10
CA ALA A 36 14.62 25.47 2.37
C ALA A 36 14.83 24.42 3.48
N LEU A 37 16.08 23.98 3.72
CA LEU A 37 16.42 22.98 4.74
C LEU A 37 16.91 23.60 6.05
N LYS A 38 16.97 24.94 6.16
CA LYS A 38 17.53 25.66 7.33
C LYS A 38 17.00 25.19 8.70
N HIS A 39 15.74 24.74 8.74
CA HIS A 39 15.07 24.26 9.95
C HIS A 39 14.60 22.80 9.83
N ALA A 40 14.97 22.11 8.75
CA ALA A 40 14.59 20.73 8.52
C ALA A 40 15.56 19.79 9.25
N GLN A 41 15.01 18.67 9.73
CA GLN A 41 15.82 17.49 10.07
C GLN A 41 15.88 16.61 8.82
N TRP A 42 17.08 16.21 8.41
CA TRP A 42 17.28 15.38 7.24
C TRP A 42 18.50 14.50 7.41
N SER A 43 18.43 13.32 6.79
CA SER A 43 19.48 12.32 6.79
C SER A 43 19.54 11.71 5.40
N VAL A 44 20.74 11.36 4.94
CA VAL A 44 20.96 10.67 3.67
C VAL A 44 22.08 9.65 3.86
N TYR A 45 21.81 8.42 3.45
CA TYR A 45 22.79 7.35 3.37
C TYR A 45 22.71 6.70 1.99
N ALA A 46 23.85 6.55 1.32
CA ALA A 46 23.92 5.76 0.09
C ALA A 46 25.24 5.00 0.03
N MET A 47 25.16 3.78 -0.47
CA MET A 47 26.29 2.89 -0.67
C MET A 47 26.13 2.13 -1.99
N TYR A 48 27.24 1.66 -2.52
CA TYR A 48 27.24 0.69 -3.61
C TYR A 48 26.76 -0.67 -3.10
N ALA A 49 25.74 -1.24 -3.77
CA ALA A 49 25.10 -2.48 -3.30
C ALA A 49 25.96 -3.75 -3.50
N ASP A 50 26.94 -3.71 -4.40
CA ASP A 50 27.80 -4.84 -4.75
C ASP A 50 29.02 -4.98 -3.83
N ASN A 51 29.59 -3.87 -3.37
CA ASN A 51 30.81 -3.85 -2.55
C ASN A 51 30.64 -3.16 -1.17
N GLY A 52 29.50 -2.52 -0.91
CA GLY A 52 29.22 -1.81 0.35
C GLY A 52 30.00 -0.51 0.55
N GLU A 53 30.71 -0.02 -0.48
CA GLU A 53 31.43 1.25 -0.41
C GLU A 53 30.44 2.39 -0.21
N ILE A 54 30.64 3.15 0.86
CA ILE A 54 29.79 4.29 1.22
C ILE A 54 30.04 5.41 0.23
N ILE A 55 28.96 5.86 -0.41
CA ILE A 55 28.96 7.05 -1.24
C ILE A 55 28.77 8.24 -0.32
N ILE A 56 27.65 8.33 0.40
CA ILE A 56 27.32 9.45 1.29
C ILE A 56 26.81 8.91 2.63
N ASP A 57 27.23 9.56 3.71
CA ASP A 57 26.73 9.32 5.06
C ASP A 57 26.54 10.68 5.76
N HIS A 58 25.28 11.11 5.83
CA HIS A 58 24.87 12.31 6.54
C HIS A 58 23.79 11.94 7.55
N HIS A 59 24.16 11.98 8.84
CA HIS A 59 23.25 11.73 9.96
C HIS A 59 22.49 10.39 9.83
N SER A 60 23.11 9.33 9.31
CA SER A 60 22.45 8.05 9.06
C SER A 60 21.92 7.36 10.33
N ASP A 61 22.51 7.66 11.48
CA ASP A 61 22.10 7.14 12.80
C ASP A 61 20.92 7.92 13.43
N GLU A 62 20.45 9.00 12.80
CA GLU A 62 19.31 9.77 13.31
C GLU A 62 17.97 9.07 13.03
N SER A 63 17.13 8.93 14.07
CA SER A 63 15.77 8.43 13.91
C SER A 63 14.87 9.49 13.29
N LEU A 64 14.35 9.19 12.10
CA LEU A 64 13.40 10.04 11.37
C LEU A 64 12.08 9.32 11.12
N ALA A 65 11.02 10.07 10.85
CA ALA A 65 9.74 9.50 10.44
C ALA A 65 9.87 8.89 9.02
N PRO A 66 9.77 7.57 8.85
CA PRO A 66 10.04 6.92 7.57
C PRO A 66 8.92 7.12 6.54
N ALA A 67 7.75 7.60 6.99
CA ALA A 67 6.51 7.63 6.21
C ALA A 67 6.28 6.29 5.49
N SER A 68 5.93 6.31 4.21
CA SER A 68 5.74 5.09 3.42
C SER A 68 7.03 4.29 3.17
N GLY A 69 8.21 4.80 3.53
CA GLY A 69 9.46 4.04 3.52
C GLY A 69 9.42 2.81 4.45
N LEU A 70 8.63 2.86 5.52
CA LEU A 70 8.42 1.73 6.43
C LEU A 70 7.90 0.47 5.71
N LYS A 71 7.21 0.64 4.58
CA LYS A 71 6.69 -0.48 3.76
C LYS A 71 7.80 -1.43 3.30
N LEU A 72 9.04 -0.98 3.18
CA LEU A 72 10.18 -1.87 2.85
C LEU A 72 10.40 -2.90 3.96
N VAL A 73 10.38 -2.46 5.22
CA VAL A 73 10.53 -3.34 6.40
C VAL A 73 9.35 -4.31 6.50
N THR A 74 8.11 -3.81 6.38
CA THR A 74 6.91 -4.65 6.42
C THR A 74 6.90 -5.66 5.26
N THR A 75 7.32 -5.27 4.06
CA THR A 75 7.39 -6.19 2.90
C THR A 75 8.43 -7.28 3.13
N ALA A 76 9.62 -6.94 3.62
CA ALA A 76 10.66 -7.92 3.92
C ALA A 76 10.20 -8.91 5.01
N ALA A 77 9.60 -8.41 6.09
CA ALA A 77 9.03 -9.25 7.14
C ALA A 77 7.93 -10.18 6.60
N SER A 78 6.98 -9.67 5.82
CA SER A 78 5.92 -10.48 5.22
C SER A 78 6.46 -11.56 4.28
N LEU A 79 7.49 -11.25 3.48
CA LEU A 79 8.11 -12.25 2.59
C LEU A 79 8.83 -13.35 3.38
N LEU A 80 9.47 -13.02 4.50
CA LEU A 80 10.15 -14.00 5.35
C LEU A 80 9.16 -14.90 6.10
N GLU A 81 8.09 -14.32 6.64
CA GLU A 81 7.12 -15.05 7.49
C GLU A 81 6.07 -15.80 6.67
N LEU A 82 5.54 -15.19 5.60
CA LEU A 82 4.43 -15.75 4.82
C LEU A 82 4.91 -16.42 3.52
N GLY A 83 6.06 -16.01 3.00
CA GLY A 83 6.56 -16.43 1.69
C GLY A 83 5.92 -15.69 0.52
N GLU A 84 6.59 -15.71 -0.62
CA GLU A 84 6.16 -15.03 -1.86
C GLU A 84 4.86 -15.58 -2.46
N ASN A 85 4.49 -16.82 -2.11
CA ASN A 85 3.32 -17.51 -2.63
C ASN A 85 2.11 -17.45 -1.69
N PHE A 86 2.19 -16.66 -0.62
CA PHE A 86 1.06 -16.48 0.30
C PHE A 86 -0.16 -15.94 -0.44
N GLN A 87 -1.33 -16.48 -0.09
CA GLN A 87 -2.62 -15.98 -0.56
C GLN A 87 -3.56 -15.88 0.63
N PHE A 88 -4.20 -14.71 0.75
CA PHE A 88 -5.33 -14.55 1.65
C PHE A 88 -6.44 -15.50 1.27
N LYS A 89 -7.20 -15.97 2.27
CA LYS A 89 -8.33 -16.87 2.08
C LYS A 89 -9.58 -16.24 2.63
N THR A 90 -10.64 -16.23 1.83
CA THR A 90 -11.99 -15.91 2.29
C THR A 90 -12.85 -17.13 2.00
N GLU A 91 -13.51 -17.65 3.02
CA GLU A 91 -14.28 -18.90 2.92
C GLU A 91 -15.78 -18.62 2.99
N LEU A 92 -16.54 -19.36 2.18
CA LEU A 92 -18.00 -19.42 2.30
C LEU A 92 -18.37 -20.81 2.85
N ALA A 93 -18.93 -20.82 4.05
CA ALA A 93 -19.37 -22.00 4.75
C ALA A 93 -20.88 -21.93 5.05
N TYR A 94 -21.43 -23.02 5.55
CA TYR A 94 -22.76 -23.04 6.13
C TYR A 94 -22.80 -23.96 7.34
N ARG A 95 -23.73 -23.71 8.26
CA ARG A 95 -24.02 -24.60 9.39
C ARG A 95 -25.50 -24.95 9.41
N GLY A 96 -25.79 -26.22 9.66
CA GLY A 96 -27.16 -26.75 9.67
C GLY A 96 -27.39 -27.71 8.51
N ASP A 97 -28.66 -28.05 8.28
CA ASP A 97 -29.03 -29.12 7.35
C ASP A 97 -29.74 -28.57 6.12
N ILE A 98 -29.34 -29.08 4.96
CA ILE A 98 -30.01 -28.81 3.68
C ILE A 98 -31.02 -29.93 3.43
N ASN A 99 -32.30 -29.58 3.35
CA ASN A 99 -33.33 -30.57 3.05
C ASN A 99 -33.41 -30.90 1.54
N TRP A 100 -34.21 -31.91 1.19
CA TRP A 100 -34.39 -32.35 -0.20
C TRP A 100 -34.95 -31.30 -1.17
N ARG A 101 -35.55 -30.21 -0.66
CA ARG A 101 -36.01 -29.06 -1.46
C ARG A 101 -34.94 -27.97 -1.61
N GLY A 102 -33.73 -28.19 -1.10
CA GLY A 102 -32.66 -27.21 -1.08
C GLY A 102 -32.84 -26.08 -0.05
N VAL A 103 -33.66 -26.27 0.98
CA VAL A 103 -33.77 -25.28 2.07
C VAL A 103 -32.72 -25.59 3.12
N LEU A 104 -31.75 -24.70 3.31
CA LEU A 104 -30.84 -24.72 4.44
C LEU A 104 -31.58 -24.25 5.70
N LYS A 105 -31.69 -25.12 6.71
CA LYS A 105 -32.15 -24.75 8.05
C LYS A 105 -30.93 -24.47 8.91
N GLY A 106 -30.54 -23.20 8.97
CA GLY A 106 -29.30 -22.73 9.57
C GLY A 106 -28.70 -21.59 8.76
N ASP A 107 -27.41 -21.34 8.96
CA ASP A 107 -26.78 -20.07 8.61
C ASP A 107 -25.78 -20.24 7.47
N LEU A 108 -25.66 -19.21 6.63
CA LEU A 108 -24.50 -19.03 5.75
C LEU A 108 -23.45 -18.23 6.51
N VAL A 109 -22.19 -18.59 6.37
CA VAL A 109 -21.07 -17.94 7.06
C VAL A 109 -20.02 -17.54 6.04
N VAL A 110 -19.67 -16.25 5.99
CA VAL A 110 -18.51 -15.75 5.25
C VAL A 110 -17.39 -15.53 6.25
N ILE A 111 -16.32 -16.31 6.15
CA ILE A 111 -15.17 -16.25 7.04
C ILE A 111 -14.09 -15.44 6.34
N GLY A 112 -13.84 -14.24 6.84
CA GLY A 112 -12.83 -13.33 6.31
C GLY A 112 -11.43 -13.69 6.81
N GLY A 113 -10.47 -13.76 5.89
CA GLY A 113 -9.05 -13.97 6.23
C GLY A 113 -8.19 -12.73 6.05
N GLY A 114 -8.80 -11.53 5.96
CA GLY A 114 -8.07 -10.26 5.85
C GLY A 114 -7.61 -9.90 4.44
N ASP A 115 -8.20 -10.49 3.38
CA ASP A 115 -7.86 -10.16 1.99
C ASP A 115 -8.08 -8.65 1.72
N PRO A 116 -7.02 -7.87 1.44
CA PRO A 116 -7.14 -6.42 1.24
C PRO A 116 -7.69 -6.04 -0.13
N VAL A 117 -7.80 -6.99 -1.06
CA VAL A 117 -8.17 -6.74 -2.47
C VAL A 117 -9.37 -7.57 -2.94
N LEU A 118 -10.12 -8.19 -2.02
CA LEU A 118 -11.34 -8.92 -2.35
C LEU A 118 -12.36 -8.01 -3.04
N GLY A 119 -12.67 -8.29 -4.31
CA GLY A 119 -13.59 -7.46 -5.10
C GLY A 119 -13.01 -6.11 -5.53
N SER A 120 -11.70 -5.88 -5.36
CA SER A 120 -11.01 -4.63 -5.71
C SER A 120 -10.78 -4.50 -7.22
N ASP A 121 -10.90 -3.27 -7.73
CA ASP A 121 -10.55 -2.89 -9.10
C ASP A 121 -9.13 -2.31 -9.23
N TRP A 122 -8.43 -2.08 -8.11
CA TRP A 122 -7.08 -1.52 -8.10
C TRP A 122 -6.02 -2.52 -8.57
N LEU A 123 -6.27 -3.81 -8.35
CA LEU A 123 -5.36 -4.89 -8.72
C LEU A 123 -6.02 -5.81 -9.75
N LYS A 124 -5.53 -5.78 -10.99
CA LYS A 124 -6.07 -6.61 -12.09
C LYS A 124 -6.02 -8.11 -11.83
N SER A 125 -5.07 -8.58 -11.02
CA SER A 125 -4.95 -9.99 -10.64
C SER A 125 -5.88 -10.38 -9.49
N ALA A 126 -6.49 -9.42 -8.79
CA ALA A 126 -7.49 -9.70 -7.77
C ALA A 126 -8.82 -10.13 -8.39
N ILE A 127 -9.60 -10.87 -7.62
CA ILE A 127 -10.97 -11.23 -7.98
C ILE A 127 -11.80 -9.95 -8.05
N GLN A 128 -12.32 -9.63 -9.22
CA GLN A 128 -13.19 -8.48 -9.44
C GLN A 128 -14.58 -8.70 -8.85
N MET A 129 -15.24 -7.60 -8.46
CA MET A 129 -16.54 -7.63 -7.76
C MET A 129 -17.61 -8.48 -8.48
N ASP A 130 -17.76 -8.35 -9.80
CA ASP A 130 -18.76 -9.12 -10.54
C ASP A 130 -18.43 -10.61 -10.59
N SER A 131 -17.14 -10.96 -10.68
CA SER A 131 -16.69 -12.35 -10.60
C SER A 131 -16.92 -12.93 -9.21
N LEU A 132 -16.63 -12.16 -8.15
CA LEU A 132 -16.88 -12.54 -6.76
C LEU A 132 -18.36 -12.88 -6.54
N LYS A 133 -19.27 -12.00 -6.96
CA LYS A 133 -20.73 -12.23 -6.86
C LYS A 133 -21.14 -13.54 -7.54
N VAL A 134 -20.66 -13.77 -8.76
CA VAL A 134 -20.95 -15.00 -9.50
C VAL A 134 -20.42 -16.24 -8.77
N MET A 135 -19.18 -16.20 -8.29
CA MET A 135 -18.57 -17.32 -7.57
C MET A 135 -19.33 -17.66 -6.28
N LEU A 136 -19.72 -16.65 -5.49
CA LEU A 136 -20.49 -16.87 -4.27
C LEU A 136 -21.85 -17.52 -4.58
N VAL A 137 -22.59 -17.01 -5.57
CA VAL A 137 -23.88 -17.60 -5.97
C VAL A 137 -23.71 -19.02 -6.49
N GLN A 138 -22.66 -19.27 -7.29
CA GLN A 138 -22.35 -20.61 -7.80
C GLN A 138 -21.99 -21.58 -6.67
N ALA A 139 -21.23 -21.15 -5.67
CA ALA A 139 -20.88 -21.96 -4.51
C ALA A 139 -22.13 -22.36 -3.70
N VAL A 140 -23.03 -21.41 -3.42
CA VAL A 140 -24.31 -21.68 -2.73
C VAL A 140 -25.16 -22.68 -3.52
N LYS A 141 -25.29 -22.48 -4.84
CA LYS A 141 -26.05 -23.40 -5.71
C LYS A 141 -25.41 -24.78 -5.79
N LYS A 142 -24.08 -24.86 -5.87
CA LYS A 142 -23.32 -26.12 -5.90
C LYS A 142 -23.48 -26.92 -4.61
N ALA A 143 -23.65 -26.25 -3.48
CA ALA A 143 -24.01 -26.88 -2.21
C ALA A 143 -25.46 -27.40 -2.17
N GLY A 144 -26.28 -27.14 -3.20
CA GLY A 144 -27.69 -27.55 -3.25
C GLY A 144 -28.64 -26.61 -2.52
N ILE A 145 -28.16 -25.43 -2.10
CA ILE A 145 -28.96 -24.44 -1.38
C ILE A 145 -29.75 -23.59 -2.38
N GLN A 146 -31.07 -23.58 -2.21
CA GLN A 146 -32.04 -22.76 -2.94
C GLN A 146 -32.64 -21.65 -2.07
N SER A 147 -32.69 -21.85 -0.74
CA SER A 147 -33.13 -20.85 0.23
C SER A 147 -32.49 -21.10 1.59
N VAL A 148 -32.35 -20.04 2.37
CA VAL A 148 -31.75 -20.07 3.71
C VAL A 148 -32.81 -19.68 4.74
N LYS A 149 -32.94 -20.48 5.80
CA LYS A 149 -33.76 -20.23 6.98
C LYS A 149 -32.86 -20.10 8.19
N GLY A 150 -32.16 -18.98 8.24
CA GLY A 150 -31.20 -18.57 9.26
C GLY A 150 -30.55 -17.28 8.81
N ASP A 151 -29.39 -16.98 9.38
CA ASP A 151 -28.70 -15.72 9.17
C ASP A 151 -27.60 -15.83 8.10
N LEU A 152 -27.16 -14.67 7.62
CA LEU A 152 -25.87 -14.50 6.95
C LEU A 152 -24.90 -13.93 7.99
N ILE A 153 -23.94 -14.73 8.39
CA ILE A 153 -22.94 -14.39 9.41
C ILE A 153 -21.65 -13.98 8.69
N LEU A 154 -21.08 -12.84 9.10
CA LEU A 154 -19.74 -12.41 8.68
C LEU A 154 -18.79 -12.65 9.85
N ASP A 155 -17.91 -13.62 9.72
CA ASP A 155 -16.86 -13.90 10.69
C ASP A 155 -15.62 -13.10 10.32
N VAL A 156 -15.31 -12.09 11.13
CA VAL A 156 -14.17 -11.19 10.99
C VAL A 156 -13.13 -11.39 12.10
N SER A 157 -13.22 -12.49 12.86
CA SER A 157 -12.47 -12.73 14.09
C SER A 157 -10.98 -13.04 13.89
N ILE A 158 -10.48 -13.07 12.65
CA ILE A 158 -9.05 -13.28 12.37
C ILE A 158 -8.17 -12.16 12.95
N PHE A 159 -8.71 -10.95 13.08
CA PHE A 159 -8.06 -9.82 13.71
C PHE A 159 -8.82 -9.40 14.97
N ASP A 160 -8.17 -8.61 15.81
CA ASP A 160 -8.83 -7.96 16.94
C ASP A 160 -9.69 -6.77 16.47
N ASP A 161 -10.36 -6.13 17.43
CA ASP A 161 -11.21 -4.98 17.17
C ASP A 161 -10.40 -3.67 16.96
N GLN A 162 -9.07 -3.69 17.08
CA GLN A 162 -8.21 -2.53 16.85
C GLN A 162 -7.83 -2.42 15.37
N VAL A 163 -8.77 -1.89 14.60
CA VAL A 163 -8.67 -1.80 13.13
C VAL A 163 -7.86 -0.61 12.62
N LEU A 164 -7.44 0.30 13.51
CA LEU A 164 -6.65 1.50 13.20
C LEU A 164 -5.46 1.62 14.16
N PRO A 165 -4.27 2.03 13.67
CA PRO A 165 -3.14 2.38 14.53
C PRO A 165 -3.44 3.63 15.38
N ASP A 166 -2.99 3.63 16.64
CA ASP A 166 -3.27 4.71 17.61
C ASP A 166 -2.69 6.08 17.19
N ASP A 167 -1.58 6.09 16.46
CA ASP A 167 -0.88 7.31 16.05
C ASP A 167 -1.42 7.94 14.76
N TRP A 168 -2.48 7.38 14.17
CA TRP A 168 -3.10 7.97 12.98
C TRP A 168 -3.83 9.28 13.33
N VAL A 169 -3.64 10.28 12.48
CA VAL A 169 -4.30 11.56 12.65
C VAL A 169 -5.80 11.37 12.38
N TRP A 170 -6.63 11.83 13.32
CA TRP A 170 -8.08 11.65 13.25
C TRP A 170 -8.71 12.15 11.93
N THR A 171 -8.16 13.21 11.33
CA THR A 171 -8.66 13.78 10.07
C THR A 171 -8.45 12.87 8.86
N ASP A 172 -7.55 11.90 8.96
CA ASP A 172 -7.29 10.94 7.89
C ASP A 172 -8.30 9.80 7.90
N ILE A 173 -8.94 9.55 9.05
CA ILE A 173 -9.94 8.51 9.22
C ILE A 173 -11.17 8.84 8.37
N GLY A 174 -11.61 7.87 7.56
CA GLY A 174 -12.69 8.03 6.59
C GLY A 174 -12.23 8.39 5.18
N ASN A 175 -10.93 8.67 4.97
CA ASN A 175 -10.34 8.68 3.64
C ASN A 175 -9.94 7.26 3.20
N TYR A 176 -9.73 7.05 1.91
CA TYR A 176 -9.36 5.74 1.35
C TYR A 176 -8.06 5.17 1.95
N TYR A 177 -7.10 6.03 2.29
CA TYR A 177 -5.83 5.63 2.90
C TYR A 177 -5.94 5.42 4.42
N GLY A 178 -7.10 5.73 4.99
CA GLY A 178 -7.44 5.63 6.41
C GLY A 178 -8.58 4.64 6.69
N ALA A 179 -8.87 3.70 5.79
CA ALA A 179 -10.08 2.85 5.84
C ALA A 179 -10.05 1.73 6.91
N GLY A 180 -8.90 1.53 7.56
CA GLY A 180 -8.69 0.49 8.58
C GLY A 180 -8.49 -0.91 8.01
N VAL A 181 -8.07 -1.83 8.89
CA VAL A 181 -7.77 -3.23 8.57
C VAL A 181 -8.81 -4.12 9.23
N TRP A 182 -9.65 -4.79 8.42
CA TRP A 182 -10.71 -5.65 8.91
C TRP A 182 -10.49 -7.10 8.50
N GLY A 183 -11.08 -8.05 9.25
CA GLY A 183 -11.07 -9.47 8.87
C GLY A 183 -11.75 -9.74 7.51
N LEU A 184 -12.70 -8.88 7.12
CA LEU A 184 -13.31 -8.89 5.79
C LEU A 184 -13.24 -7.48 5.19
N ASN A 185 -12.50 -7.32 4.11
CA ASN A 185 -12.43 -6.08 3.35
C ASN A 185 -13.07 -6.30 1.99
N LEU A 186 -13.87 -5.35 1.51
CA LEU A 186 -14.54 -5.46 0.22
C LEU A 186 -14.29 -4.20 -0.59
N ALA A 187 -13.80 -4.35 -1.82
CA ALA A 187 -13.51 -3.22 -2.72
C ALA A 187 -12.67 -2.12 -2.03
N ASN A 188 -11.56 -2.53 -1.37
CA ASN A 188 -10.66 -1.63 -0.63
C ASN A 188 -11.30 -0.90 0.56
N ASN A 189 -12.49 -1.32 1.01
CA ASN A 189 -13.35 -0.58 1.94
C ASN A 189 -13.62 0.85 1.45
N LEU A 190 -13.73 1.02 0.13
CA LEU A 190 -13.92 2.28 -0.55
C LEU A 190 -15.27 2.28 -1.26
N TYR A 191 -15.93 3.44 -1.22
CA TYR A 191 -17.06 3.74 -2.09
C TYR A 191 -16.92 5.16 -2.65
N HIS A 192 -17.52 5.40 -3.80
CA HIS A 192 -17.49 6.70 -4.46
C HIS A 192 -18.84 7.41 -4.28
N LEU A 193 -18.78 8.69 -3.91
CA LEU A 193 -19.92 9.59 -3.93
C LEU A 193 -19.66 10.69 -4.95
N THR A 194 -20.60 10.89 -5.88
CA THR A 194 -20.57 12.03 -6.80
C THR A 194 -21.57 13.06 -6.32
N PHE A 195 -21.13 14.31 -6.14
CA PHE A 195 -22.02 15.40 -5.74
C PHE A 195 -22.30 16.28 -6.95
N ARG A 196 -23.57 16.67 -7.12
CA ARG A 196 -23.95 17.68 -8.09
C ARG A 196 -24.16 19.01 -7.37
N PRO A 197 -23.51 20.12 -7.78
CA PRO A 197 -23.79 21.43 -7.22
C PRO A 197 -25.27 21.79 -7.34
N GLY A 198 -25.81 22.49 -6.34
CA GLY A 198 -27.14 23.10 -6.42
C GLY A 198 -27.19 24.17 -7.52
N GLU A 199 -28.39 24.50 -8.00
CA GLU A 199 -28.56 25.44 -9.12
C GLU A 199 -28.12 26.86 -8.74
N LYS A 200 -28.27 27.24 -7.47
CA LYS A 200 -27.94 28.57 -6.92
C LYS A 200 -27.20 28.47 -5.59
N PRO A 201 -26.46 29.52 -5.17
CA PRO A 201 -25.88 29.58 -3.83
C PRO A 201 -26.93 29.39 -2.75
N GLY A 202 -26.69 28.44 -1.84
CA GLY A 202 -27.63 28.06 -0.77
C GLY A 202 -28.46 26.82 -1.07
N ASP A 203 -28.51 26.35 -2.32
CA ASP A 203 -29.19 25.11 -2.67
C ASP A 203 -28.40 23.88 -2.18
N PRO A 204 -29.09 22.78 -1.80
CA PRO A 204 -28.41 21.55 -1.41
C PRO A 204 -27.62 20.95 -2.57
N ALA A 205 -26.49 20.32 -2.26
CA ALA A 205 -25.69 19.53 -3.21
C ALA A 205 -26.03 18.03 -3.05
N PRO A 206 -26.97 17.47 -3.83
CA PRO A 206 -27.33 16.07 -3.71
C PRO A 206 -26.22 15.14 -4.19
N VAL A 207 -26.19 13.94 -3.60
CA VAL A 207 -25.44 12.79 -4.12
C VAL A 207 -26.18 12.23 -5.34
N ILE A 208 -25.46 11.95 -6.42
CA ILE A 208 -25.96 11.36 -7.67
C ILE A 208 -25.25 10.06 -8.02
#